data_AF-A0A7W3PF99-F1
#
_entry.id   AF-A0A7W3PF99-F1
#
_cell.length_a   1.000
_cell.length_b   1.000
_cell.length_c   1.000
_cell.angle_alpha   90.00
_cell.angle_beta   90.00
_cell.angle_gamma   90.00
#
_symmetry.space_group_name_H-M   'P 1'
#
loop_
_entity.id
_entity.type
_entity.pdbx_description
1 polymer ?
#
loop_
_entity_poly.entity_id
_entity_poly.type
_entity_poly.pdbx_seq_one_letter_code
_entity_poly.pdbx_strand_id
1 'polypeptide(L)' 'MSTAPDPRSNEILLDLLKKAATAHGVHEEKDLGGVYDEAWPEWYAEHMTRDLAEQGYKIVPVGGSAGEPSDTPEGGTR' A
#
# COMPACT_ATOMS: atom_id res chain seq x y z
N MET A 1 -18.72 19.06 -2.78
CA MET A 1 -17.53 18.47 -3.42
C MET A 1 -17.90 17.04 -3.80
N SER A 2 -17.72 16.64 -5.06
CA SER A 2 -18.07 15.29 -5.50
C SER A 2 -17.17 14.27 -4.81
N THR A 3 -17.76 13.25 -4.19
CA THR A 3 -17.09 12.19 -3.41
C THR A 3 -16.76 10.95 -4.26
N ALA A 4 -16.90 11.06 -5.59
CA ALA A 4 -16.61 9.95 -6.48
C ALA A 4 -15.11 9.60 -6.41
N PRO A 5 -14.75 8.31 -6.38
CA PRO A 5 -13.35 7.89 -6.41
C PRO A 5 -12.70 8.41 -7.68
N ASP A 6 -11.43 8.83 -7.57
CA ASP A 6 -10.61 9.15 -8.72
C ASP A 6 -10.53 7.92 -9.65
N PRO A 7 -10.97 8.03 -10.92
CA PRO A 7 -11.02 6.88 -11.83
C PRO A 7 -9.67 6.20 -11.99
N ARG A 8 -8.58 6.96 -11.98
CA ARG A 8 -7.24 6.42 -12.12
C ARG A 8 -6.82 5.60 -10.91
N SER A 9 -7.10 6.10 -9.70
CA SER A 9 -6.89 5.37 -8.46
C SER A 9 -7.66 4.05 -8.45
N ASN A 10 -8.90 4.05 -8.94
CA ASN A 10 -9.70 2.83 -9.03
C ASN A 10 -9.10 1.81 -10.02
N GLU A 11 -8.63 2.25 -11.20
CA GLU A 11 -7.94 1.38 -12.16
C GLU A 11 -6.70 0.72 -11.56
N ILE A 12 -5.87 1.50 -10.84
CA ILE A 12 -4.65 1.01 -10.20
C ILE A 12 -4.99 -0.04 -9.13
N LEU A 13 -5.93 0.27 -8.23
CA LEU A 13 -6.32 -0.67 -7.18
C LEU A 13 -6.93 -1.96 -7.75
N LEU A 14 -7.73 -1.86 -8.81
CA LEU A 14 -8.30 -3.03 -9.45
C LEU A 14 -7.24 -3.95 -10.07
N ASP A 15 -6.22 -3.38 -10.74
CA ASP A 15 -5.10 -4.16 -11.28
C ASP A 15 -4.31 -4.86 -10.17
N LEU A 16 -3.99 -4.13 -9.10
CA LEU A 16 -3.28 -4.65 -7.93
C LEU A 16 -4.05 -5.77 -7.24
N LEU A 17 -5.37 -5.63 -7.06
CA LEU A 17 -6.21 -6.67 -6.47
C LEU A 17 -6.21 -7.96 -7.30
N LYS A 18 -6.23 -7.86 -8.64
CA LYS A 18 -6.17 -9.03 -9.52
C LYS A 18 -4.81 -9.74 -9.44
N LYS A 19 -3.73 -8.97 -9.38
CA LYS A 19 -2.36 -9.52 -9.20
C LYS A 19 -2.22 -10.19 -7.84
N ALA A 20 -2.64 -9.52 -6.76
CA ALA A 20 -2.62 -10.06 -5.41
C ALA A 20 -3.45 -11.36 -5.33
N ALA A 21 -4.66 -11.40 -5.91
CA ALA A 21 -5.47 -12.62 -5.91
C ALA A 21 -4.82 -13.80 -6.65
N THR A 22 -4.17 -13.53 -7.78
CA THR A 22 -3.45 -14.56 -8.53
C THR A 22 -2.27 -15.10 -7.73
N ALA A 23 -1.48 -14.21 -7.10
CA ALA A 23 -0.32 -14.60 -6.32
C ALA A 23 -0.70 -15.25 -4.97
N HIS A 24 -1.79 -14.83 -4.35
CA HIS A 24 -2.29 -15.39 -3.09
C HIS A 24 -2.78 -16.82 -3.27
N GLY A 25 -3.45 -17.14 -4.39
CA GLY A 25 -3.81 -18.54 -4.69
C GLY A 25 -2.59 -19.46 -4.80
N VAL A 26 -1.46 -18.95 -5.29
CA VAL A 26 -0.18 -19.68 -5.27
C VAL A 26 0.36 -19.79 -3.84
N HIS A 27 0.31 -18.73 -3.05
CA HIS A 27 0.71 -18.75 -1.64
C HIS A 27 -0.06 -19.80 -0.83
N GLU A 28 -1.40 -19.83 -0.95
CA GLU A 28 -2.23 -20.84 -0.30
C GLU A 28 -1.82 -22.26 -0.72
N GLU A 29 -1.68 -22.51 -2.03
CA GLU A 29 -1.32 -23.84 -2.54
C GLU A 29 0.09 -24.28 -2.11
N LYS A 30 1.08 -23.38 -2.20
CA LYS A 30 2.50 -23.72 -2.03
C LYS A 30 2.99 -23.60 -0.60
N ASP A 31 2.53 -22.59 0.13
CA ASP A 31 3.08 -22.23 1.43
C ASP A 31 2.16 -22.68 2.58
N LEU A 32 0.84 -22.70 2.34
CA LEU A 32 -0.16 -23.14 3.33
C LEU A 32 -0.71 -24.54 3.06
N GLY A 33 -0.22 -25.22 2.01
CA GLY A 33 -0.65 -26.58 1.67
C GLY A 33 -2.10 -26.68 1.19
N GLY A 34 -2.61 -25.63 0.57
CA GLY A 34 -3.99 -25.51 0.10
C GLY A 34 -5.01 -25.16 1.19
N VAL A 35 -4.55 -24.79 2.39
CA VAL A 35 -5.41 -24.31 3.47
C VAL A 35 -5.71 -22.83 3.25
N TYR A 36 -6.96 -22.44 3.55
CA TYR A 36 -7.40 -21.05 3.51
C TYR A 36 -6.52 -20.18 4.43
N ASP A 37 -6.03 -19.08 3.89
CA ASP A 37 -5.25 -18.12 4.65
C ASP A 37 -6.17 -17.23 5.50
N GLU A 38 -6.12 -17.38 6.83
CA GLU A 38 -6.86 -16.50 7.74
C GLU A 38 -6.27 -15.07 7.78
N ALA A 39 -5.01 -14.89 7.39
CA ALA A 39 -4.29 -13.63 7.34
C ALA A 39 -4.27 -13.00 5.93
N TRP A 40 -5.20 -13.41 5.06
CA TRP A 40 -5.29 -12.91 3.69
C TRP A 40 -5.37 -11.36 3.61
N PRO A 41 -6.04 -10.60 4.51
CA PRO A 41 -6.10 -9.15 4.37
C PRO A 41 -4.72 -8.49 4.54
N GLU A 42 -3.94 -8.94 5.52
CA GLU A 42 -2.59 -8.47 5.79
C GLU A 42 -1.66 -8.80 4.61
N TRP A 43 -1.74 -10.03 4.10
CA TRP A 43 -0.95 -10.47 2.95
C TRP A 43 -1.25 -9.62 1.71
N TYR A 44 -2.53 -9.35 1.42
CA TYR A 44 -2.93 -8.48 0.30
C TYR A 44 -2.40 -7.06 0.49
N ALA A 45 -2.51 -6.49 1.70
CA ALA A 45 -2.03 -5.14 1.97
C ALA A 45 -0.52 -5.01 1.73
N GLU A 46 0.29 -5.96 2.21
CA GLU A 46 1.73 -5.98 1.97
C GLU A 46 2.05 -6.15 0.48
N HIS A 47 1.40 -7.11 -0.18
CA HIS A 47 1.62 -7.38 -1.60
C HIS A 47 1.29 -6.16 -2.47
N MET A 48 0.12 -5.56 -2.27
CA MET A 48 -0.31 -4.40 -3.06
C MET A 48 0.56 -3.17 -2.78
N THR A 49 1.01 -2.96 -1.55
CA THR A 49 1.88 -1.80 -1.23
C THR A 49 3.29 -1.97 -1.76
N ARG A 50 3.83 -3.20 -1.80
CA ARG A 50 5.07 -3.51 -2.52
C ARG A 50 4.92 -3.22 -4.02
N ASP A 51 3.88 -3.75 -4.66
CA ASP A 51 3.63 -3.54 -6.09
C ASP A 51 3.39 -2.06 -6.43
N LEU A 52 2.76 -1.29 -5.55
CA LEU A 52 2.65 0.17 -5.68
C LEU A 52 4.03 0.82 -5.68
N ALA A 53 4.88 0.48 -4.71
CA ALA A 53 6.22 1.05 -4.58
C ALA A 53 7.10 0.70 -5.79
N GLU A 54 7.02 -0.54 -6.30
CA GLU A 54 7.71 -0.97 -7.52
C GLU A 54 7.27 -0.19 -8.76
N GLN A 55 6.00 0.23 -8.81
CA GLN A 55 5.45 1.07 -9.87
C GLN A 55 5.69 2.58 -9.64
N GLY A 56 6.36 2.96 -8.55
CA GLY A 56 6.65 4.36 -8.22
C GLY A 56 5.48 5.11 -7.58
N TYR A 57 4.46 4.41 -7.09
CA TYR A 57 3.33 4.99 -6.38
C TYR A 57 3.52 4.98 -4.86
N LYS A 58 2.95 5.98 -4.18
CA LYS A 58 2.83 6.05 -2.72
C LYS A 58 1.43 6.51 -2.34
N ILE A 59 0.80 5.82 -1.38
CA ILE A 59 -0.45 6.27 -0.79
C ILE A 59 -0.12 7.37 0.24
N VAL A 60 -0.72 8.55 0.07
CA VAL A 60 -0.54 9.69 0.98
C VAL A 60 -1.91 10.19 1.45
N PRO A 61 -2.03 10.65 2.71
CA PRO A 61 -3.25 11.27 3.18
C PRO A 61 -3.52 12.55 2.40
N VAL A 62 -4.75 12.70 1.92
CA VAL A 62 -5.19 13.97 1.33
C VAL A 62 -5.30 15.00 2.45
N GLY A 63 -4.39 15.98 2.47
CA GLY A 63 -4.38 17.08 3.44
C GLY A 63 -3.42 16.92 4.63
N GLY A 64 -2.64 15.84 4.71
CA GLY A 64 -1.53 15.73 5.65
C GLY A 64 -0.25 16.25 5.03
N SER A 65 0.26 17.40 5.48
CA SER A 65 1.69 17.68 5.28
C SER A 65 2.43 16.52 5.93
N ALA A 66 3.25 15.81 5.16
CA ALA A 66 4.34 15.08 5.76
C ALA A 66 5.13 16.14 6.52
N GLY A 67 5.03 16.15 7.86
CA GLY A 67 5.74 17.11 8.68
C GLY A 67 7.19 17.09 8.24
N GLU A 68 7.66 18.20 7.69
CA GLU A 68 9.08 18.39 7.43
C GLU A 68 9.79 18.13 8.76
N PRO A 69 10.84 17.29 8.80
CA PRO A 69 11.67 17.23 9.98
C PRO A 69 12.23 18.65 10.18
N SER A 70 11.76 19.32 11.25
CA SER A 70 12.35 20.57 11.72
C SER A 70 13.74 20.23 12.25
N ASP A 71 14.73 20.17 11.35
CA ASP A 71 16.14 20.25 11.67
C ASP A 71 16.44 21.70 12.07
N THR A 72 15.99 22.10 13.25
CA THR A 72 16.52 23.30 13.91
C THR A 72 17.67 22.84 14.80
N PRO A 73 18.93 23.19 14.50
CA PRO A 73 20.01 22.94 15.43
C PRO A 73 19.86 23.90 16.61
N GLU A 74 19.45 23.39 17.77
CA GLU A 74 19.64 24.12 19.03
C GLU A 74 21.14 24.18 19.32
N GLY A 75 21.74 25.34 19.05
CA GLY A 75 23.16 25.57 19.26
C GLY A 75 23.53 27.05 19.10
N GLY A 76 22.89 27.92 19.89
CA GLY A 76 23.13 29.36 19.91
C GLY A 76 23.57 29.85 21.28
N THR A 77 24.87 29.80 21.54
CA THR A 77 25.59 30.35 22.70
C THR A 77 25.18 31.79 23.06
N ARG A 78 24.92 32.05 24.35
CA ARG A 78 25.54 33.15 25.13
C ARG A 78 25.24 33.05 26.63
#